data_AF-A0A496YDK8-F1
#
_entry.id   AF-A0A496YDK8-F1
#
_cell.length_a   1.000
_cell.length_b   1.000
_cell.length_c   1.000
_cell.angle_alpha   90.00
_cell.angle_beta   90.00
_cell.angle_gamma   90.00
#
_symmetry.space_group_name_H-M   'P 1'
#
loop_
_entity.id
_entity.type
_entity.pdbx_description
1 polymer ?
#
loop_
_entity_poly.entity_id
_entity_poly.type
_entity_poly.pdbx_seq_one_letter_code
_entity_poly.pdbx_strand_id
1 'polypeptide(L)'
;MIFLCTFVSLFPSLLHGNEQKAFLAFSGDLVTAELREAPLNLVLNELKEKKGLKVHGEEKVKDATVSGSFHKTPLDTALSRILSRFNYSAIYDLHDRLIGIFIAGKVGRRQTRSSVTRSTRRYFPRP
;
A
#
# COMPACT_ATOMS: atom_id res chain seq x y z
N MET A 1 16.54 -29.64 -38.98
CA MET A 1 15.15 -29.33 -38.60
C MET A 1 15.14 -28.07 -37.78
N ILE A 2 14.46 -27.03 -38.27
CA ILE A 2 14.43 -25.68 -37.71
C ILE A 2 13.32 -25.62 -36.66
N PHE A 3 13.64 -25.41 -35.38
CA PHE A 3 12.65 -25.16 -34.34
C PHE A 3 12.47 -23.64 -34.19
N LEU A 4 11.41 -23.17 -34.84
CA LEU A 4 10.90 -21.81 -34.82
C LEU A 4 10.02 -21.65 -33.57
N CYS A 5 10.58 -21.25 -32.43
CA CYS A 5 9.77 -20.78 -31.29
C CYS A 5 9.75 -19.26 -31.32
N THR A 6 8.69 -18.75 -31.94
CA THR A 6 8.33 -17.33 -32.04
C THR A 6 8.23 -16.68 -30.67
N PHE A 7 9.28 -15.95 -30.33
CA PHE A 7 9.34 -14.94 -29.28
C PHE A 7 8.47 -13.75 -29.73
N VAL A 8 7.15 -13.87 -29.59
CA VAL A 8 6.23 -12.75 -29.80
C VAL A 8 5.66 -12.39 -28.44
N SER A 9 6.46 -11.62 -27.71
CA SER A 9 6.01 -10.78 -26.60
C SER A 9 4.95 -9.82 -27.14
N LEU A 10 3.71 -10.26 -27.08
CA LEU A 10 2.53 -9.45 -27.33
C LEU A 10 2.41 -8.47 -26.15
N PHE A 11 2.95 -7.26 -26.32
CA PHE A 11 2.59 -6.11 -25.52
C PHE A 11 1.28 -5.54 -26.07
N PRO A 12 0.16 -5.57 -25.35
CA PRO A 12 -0.95 -4.69 -25.65
C PRO A 12 -0.95 -3.52 -24.66
N SER A 13 -0.88 -2.33 -25.25
CA SER A 13 -1.55 -1.12 -24.79
C SER A 13 -0.85 -0.27 -23.72
N LEU A 14 0.13 0.51 -24.20
CA LEU A 14 0.33 1.89 -23.77
C LEU A 14 -0.97 2.68 -23.99
N LEU A 15 -1.73 2.92 -22.92
CA LEU A 15 -2.82 3.90 -22.89
C LEU A 15 -2.58 4.90 -21.75
N HIS A 16 -2.04 6.04 -22.15
CA HIS A 16 -2.21 7.41 -21.63
C HIS A 16 -2.87 7.62 -20.26
N GLY A 17 -2.17 8.37 -19.39
CA GLY A 17 -2.83 9.29 -18.45
C GLY A 17 -2.06 9.55 -17.15
N ASN A 18 -1.43 10.74 -17.07
CA ASN A 18 -0.74 11.34 -15.91
C ASN A 18 0.59 10.69 -15.50
N GLU A 19 1.65 11.51 -15.34
CA GLU A 19 2.98 11.10 -14.87
C GLU A 19 3.02 10.72 -13.38
N GLN A 20 2.05 9.95 -12.91
CA GLN A 20 2.11 9.26 -11.63
C GLN A 20 2.94 7.99 -11.85
N LYS A 21 4.26 8.16 -11.83
CA LYS A 21 5.23 7.10 -12.10
C LYS A 21 5.21 6.09 -10.95
N ALA A 22 4.33 5.10 -11.06
CA ALA A 22 4.40 3.87 -10.28
C ALA A 22 5.14 2.83 -11.12
N PHE A 23 6.35 2.46 -10.71
CA PHE A 23 7.06 1.32 -11.28
C PHE A 23 7.06 0.21 -10.25
N LEU A 24 6.53 -0.97 -10.59
CA LEU A 24 6.64 -2.17 -9.76
C LEU A 24 7.14 -3.37 -10.59
N ALA A 25 8.26 -3.91 -10.15
CA ALA A 25 8.85 -5.14 -10.66
C ALA A 25 8.94 -6.19 -9.55
N PHE A 26 8.70 -7.44 -9.92
CA PHE A 26 8.70 -8.58 -9.01
C PHE A 26 9.70 -9.64 -9.48
N SER A 27 10.43 -10.23 -8.54
CA SER A 27 11.32 -11.36 -8.79
C SER A 27 11.22 -12.33 -7.61
N GLY A 28 10.54 -13.46 -7.81
CA GLY A 28 10.10 -14.29 -6.68
C GLY A 28 9.32 -13.43 -5.68
N ASP A 29 9.62 -13.53 -4.39
CA ASP A 29 8.94 -12.74 -3.34
C ASP A 29 9.54 -11.35 -3.11
N LEU A 30 10.44 -10.91 -3.97
CA LEU A 30 11.09 -9.60 -3.88
C LEU A 30 10.38 -8.57 -4.78
N VAL A 31 10.24 -7.37 -4.25
CA VAL A 31 9.65 -6.20 -4.91
C VAL A 31 10.72 -5.13 -5.08
N THR A 32 10.83 -4.64 -6.31
CA THR A 32 11.55 -3.39 -6.62
C THR A 32 10.53 -2.41 -7.15
N ALA A 33 10.41 -1.26 -6.48
CA ALA A 33 9.40 -0.29 -6.86
C ALA A 33 9.86 1.14 -6.61
N GLU A 34 9.39 2.04 -7.48
CA GLU A 34 9.50 3.48 -7.31
C GLU A 34 8.09 4.06 -7.42
N LEU A 35 7.59 4.59 -6.31
CA LEU A 35 6.24 5.14 -6.17
C LEU A 35 6.37 6.63 -5.87
N ARG A 36 5.85 7.47 -6.75
CA ARG A 36 5.80 8.92 -6.57
C ARG A 36 4.35 9.38 -6.59
N GLU A 37 3.79 9.59 -5.41
CA GLU A 37 2.37 9.95 -5.21
C GLU A 37 1.43 9.03 -6.01
N ALA A 38 1.80 7.76 -6.07
CA ALA A 38 1.09 6.75 -6.85
C ALA A 38 -0.27 6.45 -6.21
N PRO A 39 -1.35 6.38 -6.99
CA PRO A 39 -2.66 5.94 -6.50
C PRO A 39 -2.56 4.52 -5.92
N LEU A 40 -2.98 4.37 -4.66
CA LEU A 40 -2.84 3.10 -3.94
C LEU A 40 -3.70 1.99 -4.57
N ASN A 41 -4.85 2.35 -5.17
CA ASN A 41 -5.67 1.42 -5.94
C ASN A 41 -4.89 0.82 -7.14
N LEU A 42 -4.08 1.60 -7.85
CA LEU A 42 -3.26 1.09 -8.95
C LEU A 42 -2.18 0.14 -8.44
N VAL A 43 -1.51 0.50 -7.34
CA VAL A 43 -0.50 -0.36 -6.71
C VAL A 43 -1.11 -1.69 -6.26
N LEU A 44 -2.30 -1.67 -5.67
CA LEU A 44 -3.01 -2.88 -5.24
C LEU A 44 -3.49 -3.71 -6.43
N ASN A 45 -3.93 -3.09 -7.52
CA ASN A 45 -4.30 -3.81 -8.74
C ASN A 45 -3.10 -4.52 -9.36
N GLU A 46 -1.94 -3.88 -9.44
CA GLU A 46 -0.72 -4.55 -9.91
C GLU A 46 -0.34 -5.74 -9.03
N LEU A 47 -0.51 -5.63 -7.71
CA LEU A 47 -0.30 -6.73 -6.78
C LEU A 47 -1.29 -7.88 -7.01
N LYS A 48 -2.56 -7.59 -7.30
CA LYS A 48 -3.55 -8.62 -7.65
C LYS A 48 -3.18 -9.33 -8.94
N GLU A 49 -2.85 -8.58 -9.99
CA GLU A 49 -2.56 -9.13 -11.32
C GLU A 49 -1.24 -9.92 -11.35
N LYS A 50 -0.17 -9.38 -10.76
CA LYS A 50 1.17 -9.99 -10.84
C LYS A 50 1.42 -11.05 -9.78
N LYS A 51 0.71 -11.00 -8.64
CA LYS A 51 0.89 -11.94 -7.51
C LYS A 51 -0.32 -12.80 -7.20
N GLY A 52 -1.44 -12.61 -7.88
CA GLY A 52 -2.67 -13.36 -7.61
C GLY A 52 -3.26 -13.08 -6.23
N LEU A 53 -2.90 -11.94 -5.61
CA LEU A 53 -3.39 -11.58 -4.29
C LEU A 53 -4.88 -11.21 -4.34
N LYS A 54 -5.62 -11.60 -3.31
CA LYS A 54 -6.98 -11.10 -3.09
C LYS A 54 -6.92 -9.86 -2.22
N VAL A 55 -7.53 -8.76 -2.66
CA VAL A 55 -7.61 -7.53 -1.86
C VAL A 55 -9.07 -7.26 -1.53
N HIS A 56 -9.33 -7.03 -0.25
CA HIS A 56 -10.64 -6.69 0.29
C HIS A 56 -10.57 -5.32 0.97
N GLY A 57 -11.62 -4.49 0.84
CA GLY A 57 -11.64 -3.15 1.40
C GLY A 57 -10.98 -2.08 0.51
N GLU A 58 -10.84 -2.34 -0.79
CA GLU A 58 -10.25 -1.42 -1.78
C GLU A 58 -10.99 -0.07 -1.85
N GLU A 59 -12.30 -0.07 -1.56
CA GLU A 59 -13.12 1.14 -1.54
C GLU A 59 -12.62 2.16 -0.51
N LYS A 60 -11.93 1.72 0.54
CA LYS A 60 -11.42 2.58 1.62
C LYS A 60 -10.11 3.28 1.25
N VAL A 61 -9.50 2.91 0.12
CA VAL A 61 -8.23 3.45 -0.36
C VAL A 61 -8.33 4.11 -1.73
N LYS A 62 -9.54 4.25 -2.27
CA LYS A 62 -9.81 4.76 -3.63
C LYS A 62 -9.10 6.08 -3.93
N ASP A 63 -9.10 7.02 -2.98
CA ASP A 63 -8.51 8.36 -3.14
C ASP A 63 -7.16 8.50 -2.41
N ALA A 64 -6.53 7.38 -2.02
CA ALA A 64 -5.26 7.40 -1.34
C ALA A 64 -4.09 7.35 -2.32
N THR A 65 -3.05 8.12 -2.03
CA THR A 65 -1.75 8.03 -2.70
C THR A 65 -0.67 7.56 -1.75
N VAL A 66 0.34 6.90 -2.31
CA VAL A 66 1.52 6.41 -1.61
C VAL A 66 2.79 6.80 -2.34
N SER A 67 3.83 7.07 -1.57
CA SER A 67 5.17 7.37 -2.08
C SER A 67 6.18 6.48 -1.36
N GLY A 68 7.18 6.01 -2.09
CA GLY A 68 8.20 5.13 -1.53
C GLY A 68 9.10 4.52 -2.60
N SER A 69 10.28 4.10 -2.18
CA SER A 69 11.21 3.35 -3.02
C SER A 69 11.62 2.06 -2.32
N PHE A 70 11.64 0.98 -3.10
CA PHE A 70 11.95 -0.37 -2.66
C PHE A 70 12.94 -0.98 -3.64
N HIS A 71 13.96 -1.65 -3.14
CA HIS A 71 14.93 -2.35 -3.97
C HIS A 71 15.13 -3.76 -3.45
N LYS A 72 14.69 -4.75 -4.23
CA LYS A 72 14.75 -6.17 -3.86
C LYS A 72 14.24 -6.43 -2.44
N THR A 73 13.15 -5.77 -2.07
CA THR A 73 12.56 -5.84 -0.73
C THR A 73 11.57 -7.01 -0.65
N PRO A 74 11.57 -7.82 0.42
CA PRO A 74 10.53 -8.84 0.61
C PRO A 74 9.11 -8.24 0.55
N LEU A 75 8.19 -8.91 -0.11
CA LEU A 75 6.83 -8.43 -0.37
C LEU A 75 6.11 -8.01 0.92
N ASP A 76 6.16 -8.82 1.97
CA ASP A 76 5.54 -8.49 3.26
C ASP A 76 6.09 -7.19 3.88
N THR A 77 7.41 -6.98 3.74
CA THR A 77 8.08 -5.77 4.22
C THR A 77 7.71 -4.56 3.37
N ALA A 78 7.59 -4.72 2.05
CA ALA A 78 7.14 -3.66 1.17
C ALA A 78 5.68 -3.28 1.47
N LEU A 79 4.81 -4.27 1.65
CA LEU A 79 3.40 -4.07 1.99
C LEU A 79 3.18 -3.37 3.31
N SER A 80 3.89 -3.75 4.37
CA SER A 80 3.76 -3.07 5.67
C SER A 80 4.15 -1.59 5.60
N ARG A 81 5.08 -1.24 4.71
CA ARG A 81 5.47 0.16 4.45
C ARG A 81 4.44 0.89 3.59
N ILE A 82 3.98 0.28 2.49
CA ILE A 82 2.97 0.84 1.59
C ILE A 82 1.66 1.11 2.36
N LEU A 83 1.24 0.17 3.19
CA LEU A 83 -0.01 0.23 3.95
C LEU A 83 0.16 0.80 5.36
N SER A 84 1.32 1.35 5.70
CA SER A 84 1.63 1.87 7.06
C SER A 84 0.62 2.90 7.60
N ARG A 85 -0.09 3.60 6.71
CA ARG A 85 -1.12 4.59 7.04
C ARG A 85 -2.53 3.99 7.17
N PHE A 86 -2.66 2.68 7.03
CA PHE A 86 -3.93 1.95 7.02
C PHE A 86 -3.89 0.83 8.05
N ASN A 87 -5.02 0.62 8.71
CA ASN A 87 -5.27 -0.62 9.42
C ASN A 87 -5.54 -1.69 8.38
N TYR A 88 -4.68 -2.71 8.36
CA TYR A 88 -4.81 -3.83 7.43
C TYR A 88 -4.42 -5.14 8.13
N SER A 89 -4.90 -6.24 7.56
CA SER A 89 -4.50 -7.60 7.93
C SER A 89 -4.02 -8.33 6.68
N ALA A 90 -2.91 -9.05 6.80
CA ALA A 90 -2.42 -9.97 5.79
C ALA A 90 -3.03 -11.36 6.02
N ILE A 91 -3.36 -12.06 4.95
CA ILE A 91 -3.94 -13.40 4.96
C ILE A 91 -2.93 -14.33 4.29
N TYR A 92 -2.53 -15.37 5.00
CA TYR A 92 -1.55 -16.36 4.57
C TYR A 92 -2.22 -17.73 4.38
N ASP A 93 -1.69 -18.53 3.46
CA ASP A 93 -2.05 -19.94 3.33
C ASP A 93 -1.30 -20.82 4.34
N LEU A 94 -1.52 -22.15 4.27
CA LEU A 94 -0.87 -23.13 5.15
C LEU A 94 0.66 -23.26 4.91
N HIS A 95 1.18 -22.61 3.87
CA HIS A 95 2.60 -22.61 3.50
C HIS A 95 3.24 -21.24 3.75
N ASP A 96 2.63 -20.39 4.58
CA ASP A 96 3.05 -19.01 4.88
C ASP A 96 3.16 -18.11 3.64
N ARG A 97 2.46 -18.45 2.55
CA ARG A 97 2.41 -17.58 1.37
C ARG A 97 1.31 -16.57 1.53
N LEU A 98 1.62 -15.30 1.28
CA LEU A 98 0.63 -14.24 1.26
C LEU A 98 -0.37 -14.50 0.13
N ILE A 99 -1.64 -14.68 0.48
CA ILE A 99 -2.74 -14.92 -0.48
C ILE A 99 -3.74 -13.77 -0.53
N GLY A 100 -3.72 -12.87 0.46
CA GLY A 100 -4.60 -11.72 0.42
C GLY A 100 -4.35 -10.67 1.49
N ILE A 101 -5.06 -9.56 1.34
CA ILE A 101 -4.98 -8.38 2.20
C ILE A 101 -6.40 -7.89 2.47
N PHE A 102 -6.72 -7.66 3.73
CA PHE A 102 -7.95 -6.99 4.16
C PHE A 102 -7.63 -5.60 4.70
N ILE A 103 -8.25 -4.57 4.12
CA ILE A 103 -8.05 -3.18 4.52
C ILE A 103 -9.26 -2.71 5.36
N ALA A 104 -8.99 -2.38 6.62
CA ALA A 104 -10.03 -1.94 7.56
C ALA A 104 -10.31 -0.43 7.43
N GLY A 105 -9.31 0.38 7.08
CA GLY A 105 -9.45 1.83 6.89
C GLY A 105 -8.17 2.59 7.24
N LYS A 106 -8.16 3.92 7.13
CA LYS A 106 -7.00 4.75 7.52
C LYS A 106 -6.75 4.65 9.03
N VAL A 107 -5.48 4.61 9.43
CA VAL A 107 -5.10 4.82 10.83
C VAL A 107 -5.44 6.27 11.15
N GLY A 108 -6.42 6.48 12.03
CA GLY A 108 -6.74 7.82 12.51
C GLY A 108 -5.50 8.44 13.14
N ARG A 109 -5.18 9.70 12.79
CA ARG A 109 -4.19 10.45 13.55
C ARG A 109 -4.72 10.52 14.98
N ARG A 110 -4.06 9.81 15.91
CA ARG A 110 -4.24 10.03 17.34
C ARG A 110 -4.00 11.52 17.53
N GLN A 111 -5.07 12.29 17.68
CA GLN A 111 -4.97 13.67 18.13
C GLN A 111 -4.25 13.56 19.46
N THR A 112 -2.97 13.93 19.47
CA THR A 112 -2.25 14.22 20.69
C THR A 112 -3.14 15.22 21.40
N ARG A 113 -3.82 14.77 22.47
CA ARG A 113 -4.45 15.67 23.44
C ARG A 113 -3.30 16.50 23.98
N SER A 114 -3.06 17.64 23.36
CA SER A 114 -2.13 18.64 23.83
C SER A 114 -2.58 19.04 25.24
N SER A 115 -1.69 18.77 26.17
CA SER A 115 -1.62 19.17 27.56
C SER A 115 -2.36 20.46 27.96
N VAL A 116 -3.07 20.36 29.09
CA VAL A 116 -2.93 21.22 30.29
C VAL A 116 -2.77 22.73 30.04
N THR A 117 -3.82 23.50 30.35
CA THR A 117 -3.66 24.80 31.00
C THR A 117 -4.10 24.66 32.46
N ARG A 118 -3.12 24.53 33.36
CA ARG A 118 -3.22 24.97 34.76
C ARG A 118 -3.47 26.48 34.77
N SER A 119 -4.25 26.96 35.74
CA SER A 119 -4.58 28.37 36.09
C SER A 119 -6.02 28.72 35.70
N THR A 120 -6.97 28.92 36.63
CA THR A 120 -6.89 29.81 37.79
C THR A 120 -7.51 29.23 39.06
N ARG A 121 -6.88 29.56 40.19
CA ARG A 121 -7.47 29.54 41.54
C ARG A 121 -8.89 30.12 41.49
N ARG A 122 -9.91 29.35 41.89
CA ARG A 122 -11.17 29.93 42.34
C ARG A 122 -10.96 30.45 43.76
N TYR A 123 -10.75 31.75 43.89
CA TYR A 123 -10.90 32.46 45.15
C TYR A 123 -12.41 32.51 45.45
N PHE A 124 -12.85 31.86 46.53
CA PHE A 124 -14.18 32.06 47.09
C PHE A 124 -14.02 33.00 48.30
N PRO A 125 -14.57 34.23 48.29
CA PRO A 125 -14.68 34.99 49.53
C PRO A 125 -15.73 34.33 50.42
N ARG A 126 -15.41 34.16 51.71
CA ARG A 126 -16.40 33.78 52.73
C ARG A 126 -16.99 35.05 53.35
N PRO A 127 -18.29 35.09 53.66
CA PRO A 127 -18.90 36.14 54.47
C PRO A 127 -18.45 36.07 55.93
#